data_AF-A0AB38KG33-F1
#
_entry.id   AF-A0AB38KG33-F1
#
_cell.length_a   1.000
_cell.length_b   1.000
_cell.length_c   1.000
_cell.angle_alpha   90.00
_cell.angle_beta   90.00
_cell.angle_gamma   90.00
#
_symmetry.space_group_name_H-M   'P 1'
#
loop_
_entity.id
_entity.type
_entity.pdbx_description
1 polymer ?
#
loop_
_entity_poly.entity_id
_entity_poly.type
_entity_poly.pdbx_seq_one_letter_code
_entity_poly.pdbx_strand_id
1 'polypeptide(L)'
;MSQTNNNTEIKEQDTQDEIIWELKRKVTFMIFWAYGSYFGFIIFVCFLLFVSGNKFKVDNWKAYVVMIVIVFAIIFFTKRLYRSLNLKRMYIDNNYKLYIEKYIGKDLILESGSYVIGMESNFYLGITMSSIAKILSLNCNGKELYGFIESANTNFNELANFTKSHLINYLISCENNKYLKAAAIYGLFQLEQYYNIDLKEIDKIRLDKNEYGK
;
A
#
# COMPACT_ATOMS: atom_id res chain seq x y z
N MET A 1 -61.70 22.34 -5.62
CA MET A 1 -61.93 20.99 -5.08
C MET A 1 -60.82 20.09 -5.57
N SER A 2 -60.12 19.43 -4.64
CA SER A 2 -59.51 18.08 -4.69
C SER A 2 -58.88 17.60 -6.03
N GLN A 3 -57.65 17.10 -6.10
CA GLN A 3 -57.05 16.08 -5.23
C GLN A 3 -55.51 16.20 -5.22
N THR A 4 -54.94 16.10 -4.03
CA THR A 4 -53.52 15.85 -3.78
C THR A 4 -53.26 14.37 -4.03
N ASN A 5 -52.52 14.02 -5.09
CA ASN A 5 -52.03 12.65 -5.26
C ASN A 5 -50.76 12.47 -4.44
N ASN A 6 -50.94 11.87 -3.26
CA ASN A 6 -49.87 11.29 -2.46
C ASN A 6 -49.30 10.07 -3.18
N ASN A 7 -48.35 10.27 -4.08
CA ASN A 7 -47.42 9.22 -4.44
C ASN A 7 -46.24 9.31 -3.47
N THR A 8 -46.45 8.72 -2.30
CA THR A 8 -45.38 8.29 -1.42
C THR A 8 -44.60 7.22 -2.17
N GLU A 9 -43.63 7.62 -2.98
CA GLU A 9 -42.54 6.74 -3.40
C GLU A 9 -41.86 6.29 -2.11
N ILE A 10 -42.22 5.08 -1.67
CA ILE A 10 -41.47 4.32 -0.71
C ILE A 10 -40.12 4.09 -1.39
N LYS A 11 -39.16 4.99 -1.14
CA LYS A 11 -37.76 4.74 -1.41
C LYS A 11 -37.45 3.45 -0.65
N GLU A 12 -37.23 2.38 -1.41
CA GLU A 12 -36.52 1.21 -0.92
C GLU A 12 -35.33 1.74 -0.12
N GLN A 13 -35.25 1.35 1.14
CA GLN A 13 -34.10 1.64 1.98
C GLN A 13 -32.89 1.05 1.27
N ASP A 14 -32.17 1.93 0.60
CA ASP A 14 -30.88 1.66 0.00
C ASP A 14 -29.93 1.38 1.17
N THR A 15 -29.82 0.12 1.59
CA THR A 15 -28.67 -0.39 2.34
C THR A 15 -27.47 -0.48 1.39
N GLN A 16 -27.20 0.59 0.65
CA GLN A 16 -25.91 0.79 0.02
C GLN A 16 -24.95 1.17 1.14
N ASP A 17 -23.99 0.28 1.40
CA ASP A 17 -22.84 0.59 2.23
C ASP A 17 -22.21 1.90 1.71
N GLU A 18 -22.45 2.99 2.44
CA GLU A 18 -22.07 4.34 2.02
C GLU A 18 -20.55 4.43 1.93
N ILE A 19 -20.05 4.91 0.78
CA ILE A 19 -18.61 5.07 0.57
C ILE A 19 -18.15 6.35 1.26
N ILE A 20 -17.41 6.20 2.36
CA ILE A 20 -16.91 7.32 3.16
C ILE A 20 -15.56 7.86 2.66
N TRP A 21 -14.83 7.06 1.88
CA TRP A 21 -13.57 7.48 1.26
C TRP A 21 -13.32 6.70 -0.03
N GLU A 22 -12.79 7.36 -1.05
CA GLU A 22 -12.36 6.74 -2.30
C GLU A 22 -11.03 7.34 -2.76
N LEU A 23 -10.16 6.50 -3.31
CA LEU A 23 -8.86 6.90 -3.84
C LEU A 23 -9.05 7.76 -5.09
N LYS A 24 -8.75 9.05 -4.95
CA LYS A 24 -8.73 10.01 -6.05
C LYS A 24 -7.32 10.09 -6.62
N ARG A 25 -7.18 9.97 -7.94
CA ARG A 25 -5.90 10.15 -8.64
C ARG A 25 -5.99 11.36 -9.56
N LYS A 26 -5.27 12.44 -9.22
CA LYS A 26 -5.20 13.61 -10.11
C LYS A 26 -4.20 13.35 -11.22
N VAL A 27 -4.60 13.52 -12.48
CA VAL A 27 -3.68 13.41 -13.62
C VAL A 27 -2.74 14.61 -13.61
N THR A 28 -1.48 14.39 -13.25
CA THR A 28 -0.44 15.43 -13.16
C THR A 28 0.81 14.98 -13.90
N PHE A 29 1.73 15.89 -14.21
CA PHE A 29 3.04 15.51 -14.77
C PHE A 29 3.76 14.46 -13.91
N MET A 30 3.61 14.52 -12.58
CA MET A 30 4.23 13.58 -11.64
C MET A 30 3.80 12.14 -11.88
N ILE A 31 2.53 11.88 -12.23
CA ILE A 31 2.08 10.52 -12.52
C ILE A 31 2.74 10.02 -13.82
N PHE A 32 2.75 10.82 -14.87
CA PHE A 32 3.38 10.44 -16.13
C PHE A 32 4.88 10.20 -15.98
N TRP A 33 5.55 11.04 -15.20
CA TRP A 33 6.97 10.88 -14.90
C TRP A 33 7.25 9.63 -14.06
N ALA A 34 6.42 9.35 -13.05
CA ALA A 34 6.54 8.16 -12.23
C ALA A 34 6.39 6.89 -13.08
N TYR A 35 5.31 6.74 -13.85
CA TYR A 35 5.16 5.55 -14.71
C TYR A 35 6.21 5.50 -15.83
N GLY A 36 6.48 6.64 -16.46
CA GLY A 36 7.47 6.76 -17.55
C GLY A 36 8.88 6.37 -17.11
N SER A 37 9.31 6.78 -15.91
CA SER A 37 10.60 6.38 -15.36
C SER A 37 10.68 4.88 -15.07
N TYR A 38 9.62 4.26 -14.53
CA TYR A 38 9.57 2.81 -14.35
C TYR A 38 9.63 2.05 -15.68
N PHE A 39 8.90 2.49 -16.71
CA PHE A 39 9.02 1.93 -18.06
C PHE A 39 10.43 2.13 -18.64
N GLY A 40 11.02 3.32 -18.46
CA GLY A 40 12.39 3.63 -18.87
C GLY A 40 13.41 2.70 -18.21
N PHE A 41 13.28 2.42 -16.92
CA PHE A 41 14.12 1.45 -16.23
C PHE A 41 13.99 0.05 -16.81
N ILE A 42 12.76 -0.41 -17.07
CA ILE A 42 12.55 -1.74 -17.68
C ILE A 42 13.20 -1.79 -19.06
N ILE A 43 13.01 -0.78 -19.90
CA ILE A 43 13.63 -0.71 -21.24
C ILE A 43 15.16 -0.70 -21.13
N PHE A 44 15.72 0.08 -20.21
CA PHE A 44 17.16 0.14 -19.98
C PHE A 44 17.72 -1.20 -19.50
N VAL A 45 17.05 -1.87 -18.56
CA VAL A 45 17.44 -3.18 -18.03
C VAL A 45 17.32 -4.27 -19.12
N CYS A 46 16.28 -4.22 -19.96
CA CYS A 46 16.16 -5.09 -21.14
C CYS A 46 17.28 -4.83 -22.18
N PHE A 47 17.65 -3.57 -22.38
CA PHE A 47 18.78 -3.23 -23.25
C PHE A 47 20.10 -3.80 -22.69
N LEU A 48 20.32 -3.72 -21.37
CA LEU A 48 21.45 -4.36 -20.73
C LEU A 48 21.45 -5.88 -20.94
N LEU A 49 20.29 -6.55 -20.82
CA LEU A 49 20.16 -7.99 -21.15
C LEU A 49 20.57 -8.30 -22.58
N PHE A 50 20.10 -7.50 -23.54
CA PHE A 50 20.40 -7.71 -24.95
C PHE A 50 21.90 -7.55 -25.23
N VAL A 51 22.52 -6.48 -24.72
CA VAL A 51 23.96 -6.24 -24.87
C VAL A 51 24.78 -7.31 -24.15
N SER A 52 24.36 -7.72 -22.95
CA SER A 52 25.03 -8.78 -22.21
C SER A 52 24.94 -10.12 -22.93
N GLY A 53 23.76 -10.49 -23.42
CA GLY A 53 23.54 -11.73 -24.16
C GLY A 53 24.42 -11.86 -25.40
N ASN A 54 24.64 -10.75 -26.12
CA ASN A 54 25.49 -10.75 -27.32
C ASN A 54 27.00 -10.74 -27.02
N LYS A 55 27.42 -10.28 -25.83
CA LYS A 55 28.85 -10.17 -25.45
C LYS A 55 29.34 -11.33 -24.59
N PHE A 56 28.45 -12.02 -23.90
CA PHE A 56 28.83 -13.12 -23.01
C PHE A 56 28.94 -14.43 -23.77
N LYS A 57 30.15 -15.02 -23.76
CA LYS A 57 30.33 -16.43 -24.11
C LYS A 57 29.66 -17.28 -23.02
N VAL A 58 28.88 -18.26 -23.47
CA VAL A 58 28.04 -19.16 -22.66
C VAL A 58 28.84 -19.95 -21.61
N ASP A 59 30.17 -19.99 -21.68
CA ASP A 59 31.02 -20.75 -20.76
C ASP A 59 31.48 -19.97 -19.51
N ASN A 60 31.15 -18.68 -19.39
CA ASN A 60 31.56 -17.86 -18.25
C ASN A 60 30.48 -17.83 -17.16
N TRP A 61 30.69 -18.54 -16.05
CA TRP A 61 29.76 -18.57 -14.90
C TRP A 61 29.37 -17.16 -14.38
N LYS A 62 30.27 -16.17 -14.49
CA LYS A 62 29.98 -14.77 -14.09
C LYS A 62 28.89 -14.14 -14.96
N ALA A 63 28.81 -14.51 -16.23
CA ALA A 63 27.78 -14.04 -17.15
C ALA A 63 26.38 -14.49 -16.71
N TYR A 64 26.25 -15.75 -16.26
CA TYR A 64 24.98 -16.28 -15.76
C TYR A 64 24.51 -15.54 -14.52
N VAL A 65 25.41 -15.24 -13.58
CA VAL A 65 25.07 -14.47 -12.39
C VAL A 65 24.54 -13.09 -12.79
N VAL A 66 25.21 -12.40 -13.71
CA VAL A 66 24.77 -11.10 -14.22
C VAL A 66 23.38 -11.20 -14.89
N MET A 67 23.17 -12.19 -15.75
CA MET A 67 21.87 -12.42 -16.40
C MET A 67 20.76 -12.65 -15.37
N ILE A 68 21.01 -13.46 -14.34
CA ILE A 68 20.05 -13.73 -13.27
C ILE A 68 19.71 -12.44 -12.52
N VAL A 69 20.69 -11.63 -12.13
CA VAL A 69 20.45 -10.35 -11.46
C VAL A 69 19.60 -9.40 -12.31
N ILE A 70 19.89 -9.32 -13.60
CA ILE A 70 19.14 -8.45 -14.51
C ILE A 70 17.68 -8.94 -14.67
N VAL A 71 17.45 -10.26 -14.80
CA VAL A 71 16.11 -10.83 -14.84
C VAL A 71 15.34 -10.54 -13.53
N PHE A 72 15.99 -10.69 -12.37
CA PHE A 72 15.39 -10.32 -11.09
C PHE A 72 15.00 -8.84 -11.04
N ALA A 73 15.84 -7.94 -11.57
CA ALA A 73 15.51 -6.52 -11.67
C ALA A 73 14.27 -6.27 -12.53
N ILE A 74 14.14 -6.92 -13.69
CA ILE A 74 12.95 -6.81 -14.55
C ILE A 74 11.70 -7.26 -13.81
N ILE A 75 11.74 -8.44 -13.19
CA ILE A 75 10.60 -8.98 -12.42
C ILE A 75 10.22 -8.02 -11.30
N PHE A 76 11.21 -7.47 -10.60
CA PHE A 76 10.99 -6.52 -9.51
C PHE A 76 10.26 -5.24 -9.98
N PHE A 77 10.74 -4.57 -11.03
CA PHE A 77 10.10 -3.37 -11.56
C PHE A 77 8.74 -3.64 -12.19
N THR A 78 8.64 -4.73 -12.96
CA THR A 78 7.39 -5.12 -13.64
C THR A 78 6.30 -5.45 -12.64
N LYS A 79 6.62 -6.13 -11.53
CA LYS A 79 5.66 -6.44 -10.47
C LYS A 79 5.05 -5.18 -9.86
N ARG A 80 5.86 -4.13 -9.63
CA ARG A 80 5.40 -2.85 -9.09
C ARG A 80 4.47 -2.13 -10.07
N LEU A 81 4.86 -2.04 -11.34
CA LEU A 81 4.02 -1.47 -12.40
C LEU A 81 2.70 -2.23 -12.55
N TYR A 82 2.76 -3.56 -12.63
CA TYR A 82 1.60 -4.42 -12.76
C TYR A 82 0.58 -4.13 -11.66
N ARG A 83 0.97 -4.15 -10.39
CA ARG A 83 0.03 -3.88 -9.28
C ARG A 83 -0.53 -2.46 -9.33
N SER A 84 0.28 -1.49 -9.74
CA SER A 84 -0.18 -0.10 -9.82
C SER A 84 -1.20 0.15 -10.92
N LEU A 85 -0.99 -0.47 -12.10
CA LEU A 85 -1.90 -0.42 -13.25
C LEU A 85 -3.13 -1.31 -13.06
N ASN A 86 -2.99 -2.42 -12.33
CA ASN A 86 -4.08 -3.35 -12.07
C ASN A 86 -5.08 -2.83 -11.03
N LEU A 87 -4.76 -1.74 -10.31
CA LEU A 87 -5.70 -1.12 -9.39
C LEU A 87 -6.81 -0.40 -10.18
N LYS A 88 -8.03 -0.92 -10.10
CA LYS A 88 -9.21 -0.32 -10.72
C LYS A 88 -9.84 0.73 -9.82
N ARG A 89 -10.12 0.36 -8.57
CA ARG A 89 -10.78 1.21 -7.58
C ARG A 89 -10.29 0.85 -6.18
N MET A 90 -10.22 1.84 -5.29
CA MET A 90 -9.94 1.60 -3.88
C MET A 90 -10.81 2.53 -3.05
N TYR A 91 -11.56 1.97 -2.10
CA TYR A 91 -12.51 2.75 -1.29
C TYR A 91 -12.75 2.11 0.07
N ILE A 92 -13.27 2.91 1.00
CA ILE A 92 -13.70 2.49 2.32
C ILE A 92 -15.20 2.73 2.46
N ASP A 93 -15.90 1.75 3.01
CA ASP A 93 -17.32 1.86 3.37
C ASP A 93 -17.53 2.43 4.79
N ASN A 94 -18.78 2.69 5.15
CA ASN A 94 -19.19 3.09 6.49
C ASN A 94 -18.84 2.08 7.61
N ASN A 95 -18.54 0.81 7.27
CA ASN A 95 -18.06 -0.22 8.18
C ASN A 95 -16.53 -0.25 8.32
N TYR A 96 -15.82 0.71 7.72
CA TYR A 96 -14.35 0.82 7.70
C TYR A 96 -13.64 -0.37 7.00
N LYS A 97 -14.35 -1.12 6.17
CA LYS A 97 -13.78 -2.16 5.31
C LYS A 97 -13.10 -1.51 4.11
N LEU A 98 -11.89 -1.96 3.80
CA LEU A 98 -11.15 -1.49 2.63
C LEU A 98 -11.35 -2.45 1.46
N TYR A 99 -11.86 -1.89 0.36
CA TYR A 99 -12.06 -2.57 -0.90
C TYR A 99 -10.99 -2.16 -1.88
N ILE A 100 -10.38 -3.15 -2.54
CA ILE A 100 -9.36 -2.97 -3.57
C ILE A 100 -9.80 -3.79 -4.78
N GLU A 101 -10.48 -3.12 -5.70
CA GLU A 101 -10.93 -3.69 -6.95
C GLU A 101 -9.78 -3.74 -7.96
N LYS A 102 -9.70 -4.84 -8.70
CA LYS A 102 -8.64 -5.07 -9.69
C LYS A 102 -9.22 -5.32 -11.07
N TYR A 103 -8.46 -4.91 -12.09
CA TYR A 103 -8.80 -5.28 -13.47
C TYR A 103 -8.61 -6.77 -13.73
N ILE A 104 -7.59 -7.36 -13.09
CA ILE A 104 -7.17 -8.75 -13.26
C ILE A 104 -7.04 -9.43 -11.90
N GLY A 105 -7.69 -10.59 -11.77
CA GLY A 105 -7.70 -11.42 -10.57
C GLY A 105 -8.81 -11.04 -9.58
N LYS A 106 -8.88 -11.77 -8.46
CA LYS A 106 -9.93 -11.60 -7.44
C LYS A 106 -9.72 -10.31 -6.65
N ASP A 107 -10.77 -9.52 -6.44
CA ASP A 107 -10.72 -8.34 -5.57
C ASP A 107 -10.27 -8.67 -4.15
N LEU A 108 -9.76 -7.66 -3.45
CA LEU A 108 -9.29 -7.79 -2.08
C LEU A 108 -10.19 -6.95 -1.16
N ILE A 109 -10.78 -7.62 -0.18
CA ILE A 109 -11.62 -7.01 0.86
C ILE A 109 -10.89 -7.22 2.18
N LEU A 110 -10.66 -6.13 2.91
CA LEU A 110 -9.96 -6.14 4.18
C LEU A 110 -10.87 -5.59 5.27
N GLU A 111 -11.02 -6.37 6.33
CA GLU A 111 -11.85 -6.01 7.47
C GLU A 111 -11.23 -4.87 8.26
N SER A 112 -12.09 -4.07 8.90
CA SER A 112 -11.64 -2.99 9.79
C SER A 112 -10.67 -3.52 10.85
N GLY A 113 -9.55 -2.82 11.03
CA GLY A 113 -8.48 -3.21 11.94
C GLY A 113 -7.64 -4.44 11.52
N SER A 114 -7.84 -5.01 10.33
CA SER A 114 -6.99 -6.09 9.81
C SER A 114 -5.78 -5.58 9.00
N TYR A 115 -5.71 -4.28 8.72
CA TYR A 115 -4.70 -3.68 7.86
C TYR A 115 -4.22 -2.31 8.34
N VAL A 116 -2.99 -1.97 7.95
CA VAL A 116 -2.44 -0.61 8.01
C VAL A 116 -1.83 -0.21 6.70
N ILE A 117 -1.54 1.07 6.58
CA ILE A 117 -1.06 1.70 5.37
C ILE A 117 0.28 2.34 5.65
N GLY A 118 1.23 2.13 4.77
CA GLY A 118 2.57 2.66 4.89
C GLY A 118 3.09 3.19 3.57
N MET A 119 4.10 4.04 3.67
CA MET A 119 4.82 4.57 2.53
C MET A 119 6.23 4.03 2.56
N GLU A 120 6.61 3.28 1.53
CA GLU A 120 8.02 2.94 1.33
C GLU A 120 8.66 4.09 0.56
N SER A 121 9.64 4.76 1.18
CA SER A 121 10.48 5.72 0.48
C SER A 121 11.38 4.96 -0.48
N ASN A 122 11.31 5.31 -1.76
CA ASN A 122 12.21 4.75 -2.77
C ASN A 122 13.59 5.41 -2.64
N PHE A 123 14.39 4.97 -1.67
CA PHE A 123 15.73 5.51 -1.41
C PHE A 123 16.66 5.44 -2.64
N TYR A 124 16.41 4.51 -3.57
CA TYR A 124 17.26 4.27 -4.72
C TYR A 124 16.90 5.07 -5.99
N LEU A 125 15.81 5.85 -5.99
CA LEU A 125 15.32 6.50 -7.21
C LEU A 125 14.63 7.85 -6.93
N GLY A 126 15.39 8.84 -6.44
CA GLY A 126 14.97 10.26 -6.49
C GLY A 126 14.55 10.70 -7.91
N ILE A 127 15.02 9.97 -8.93
CA ILE A 127 14.63 10.10 -10.34
C ILE A 127 13.14 9.81 -10.57
N THR A 128 12.52 8.87 -9.86
CA THR A 128 11.12 8.48 -10.15
C THR A 128 10.09 9.49 -9.62
N MET A 129 10.49 10.38 -8.71
CA MET A 129 9.61 11.34 -8.02
C MET A 129 8.32 10.67 -7.49
N SER A 130 8.45 9.44 -6.98
CA SER A 130 7.33 8.64 -6.49
C SER A 130 7.75 7.76 -5.32
N SER A 131 6.77 7.44 -4.47
CA SER A 131 6.87 6.47 -3.39
C SER A 131 6.07 5.21 -3.73
N ILE A 132 6.23 4.15 -2.94
CA ILE A 132 5.32 3.01 -3.02
C ILE A 132 4.38 3.04 -1.83
N ALA A 133 3.10 3.26 -2.11
CA ALA A 133 2.02 3.05 -1.15
C ALA A 133 1.86 1.55 -0.90
N LYS A 134 1.78 1.13 0.36
CA LYS A 134 1.59 -0.26 0.76
C LYS A 134 0.47 -0.41 1.77
N ILE A 135 -0.30 -1.48 1.59
CA ILE A 135 -1.26 -1.99 2.56
C ILE A 135 -0.66 -3.25 3.16
N LEU A 136 -0.51 -3.23 4.48
CA LEU A 136 0.16 -4.27 5.27
C LEU A 136 -0.84 -4.92 6.22
N SER A 137 -0.67 -6.20 6.50
CA SER A 137 -1.52 -6.89 7.48
C SER A 137 -1.17 -6.53 8.92
N LEU A 138 -2.20 -6.29 9.73
CA LEU A 138 -2.13 -6.13 11.20
C LEU A 138 -2.08 -7.49 11.92
N ASN A 139 -1.21 -8.41 11.47
CA ASN A 139 -1.09 -9.76 12.05
C ASN A 139 0.36 -10.14 12.42
N CYS A 140 1.14 -9.17 12.91
CA CYS A 140 2.48 -9.32 13.48
C CYS A 140 3.60 -9.69 12.50
N ASN A 141 3.27 -9.98 11.24
CA ASN A 141 4.26 -10.30 10.20
C ASN A 141 4.45 -9.16 9.18
N GLY A 142 3.63 -8.09 9.24
CA GLY A 142 3.72 -6.95 8.30
C GLY A 142 3.67 -7.36 6.84
N LYS A 143 2.94 -8.44 6.54
CA LYS A 143 2.89 -8.99 5.19
C LYS A 143 2.23 -7.96 4.28
N GLU A 144 2.89 -7.67 3.18
CA GLU A 144 2.33 -6.79 2.16
C GLU A 144 1.13 -7.46 1.48
N LEU A 145 -0.05 -6.86 1.65
CA LEU A 145 -1.31 -7.29 1.06
C LEU A 145 -1.49 -6.67 -0.32
N TYR A 146 -1.30 -5.35 -0.42
CA TYR A 146 -1.35 -4.61 -1.67
C TYR A 146 -0.30 -3.51 -1.71
N GLY A 147 0.09 -3.08 -2.91
CA GLY A 147 1.00 -1.95 -3.06
C GLY A 147 0.95 -1.38 -4.47
N PHE A 148 1.07 -0.06 -4.58
CA PHE A 148 1.00 0.67 -5.85
C PHE A 148 1.90 1.90 -5.84
N ILE A 149 2.18 2.44 -7.02
CA ILE A 149 3.02 3.63 -7.19
C ILE A 149 2.21 4.86 -6.77
N GLU A 150 2.74 5.62 -5.82
CA GLU A 150 2.15 6.85 -5.29
C GLU A 150 3.00 8.05 -5.69
N SER A 151 2.39 9.02 -6.39
CA SER A 151 3.06 10.18 -6.97
C SER A 151 2.63 11.52 -6.36
N ALA A 152 2.25 11.52 -5.07
CA ALA A 152 1.86 12.69 -4.27
C ALA A 152 0.69 13.50 -4.88
N ASN A 153 -0.11 12.84 -5.71
CA ASN A 153 -1.23 13.39 -6.47
C ASN A 153 -2.55 12.70 -6.11
N THR A 154 -2.52 11.89 -5.04
CA THR A 154 -3.68 11.20 -4.51
C THR A 154 -4.03 11.71 -3.12
N ASN A 155 -5.22 11.35 -2.66
CA ASN A 155 -5.67 11.55 -1.29
C ASN A 155 -5.32 10.36 -0.37
N PHE A 156 -4.28 9.58 -0.72
CA PHE A 156 -3.91 8.38 0.02
C PHE A 156 -3.53 8.68 1.47
N ASN A 157 -2.96 9.85 1.74
CA ASN A 157 -2.65 10.34 3.08
C ASN A 157 -3.87 10.38 4.02
N GLU A 158 -5.08 10.62 3.50
CA GLU A 158 -6.31 10.64 4.30
C GLU A 158 -6.62 9.27 4.92
N LEU A 159 -6.17 8.17 4.28
CA LEU A 159 -6.36 6.82 4.81
C LEU A 159 -5.75 6.62 6.20
N ALA A 160 -4.69 7.36 6.53
CA ALA A 160 -4.08 7.29 7.84
C ALA A 160 -5.10 7.55 8.95
N ASN A 161 -6.03 8.48 8.74
CA ASN A 161 -7.03 8.87 9.73
C ASN A 161 -7.99 7.73 10.05
N PHE A 162 -8.30 6.88 9.07
CA PHE A 162 -9.24 5.77 9.24
C PHE A 162 -8.62 4.58 9.99
N THR A 163 -7.32 4.35 9.83
CA THR A 163 -6.68 3.17 10.43
C THR A 163 -5.82 3.49 11.66
N LYS A 164 -5.65 4.76 12.03
CA LYS A 164 -4.78 5.20 13.14
C LYS A 164 -5.16 4.55 14.47
N SER A 165 -6.43 4.61 14.84
CA SER A 165 -6.93 4.04 16.10
C SER A 165 -6.72 2.53 16.17
N HIS A 166 -6.99 1.82 15.07
CA HIS A 166 -6.77 0.39 14.95
C HIS A 166 -5.29 0.02 15.11
N LEU A 167 -4.39 0.80 14.50
CA LEU A 167 -2.94 0.62 14.63
C LEU A 167 -2.48 0.79 16.08
N ILE A 168 -2.92 1.85 16.76
CA ILE A 168 -2.59 2.11 18.17
C ILE A 168 -3.09 0.97 19.05
N ASN A 169 -4.36 0.60 18.92
CA ASN A 169 -4.97 -0.47 19.71
C ASN A 169 -4.25 -1.81 19.50
N TYR A 170 -3.90 -2.12 18.25
CA TYR A 170 -3.13 -3.29 17.92
C TYR A 170 -1.75 -3.25 18.59
N LEU A 171 -0.99 -2.16 18.45
CA LEU A 171 0.33 -2.03 19.06
C LEU A 171 0.29 -2.16 20.58
N ILE A 172 -0.73 -1.63 21.25
CA ILE A 172 -0.91 -1.76 22.71
C ILE A 172 -1.23 -3.21 23.09
N SER A 173 -2.05 -3.90 22.30
CA SER A 173 -2.52 -5.26 22.61
C SER A 173 -1.54 -6.39 22.27
N CYS A 174 -0.54 -6.14 21.41
CA CYS A 174 0.40 -7.18 20.98
C CYS A 174 1.21 -7.79 22.14
N GLU A 175 1.54 -9.07 22.07
CA GLU A 175 2.60 -9.66 22.91
C GLU A 175 3.96 -9.01 22.61
N ASN A 176 4.88 -8.99 23.58
CA ASN A 176 6.15 -8.28 23.46
C ASN A 176 7.00 -8.67 22.24
N ASN A 177 7.09 -9.97 21.92
CA ASN A 177 7.82 -10.45 20.74
C ASN A 177 7.22 -9.97 19.40
N LYS A 178 5.88 -9.90 19.32
CA LYS A 178 5.11 -9.44 18.16
C LYS A 178 5.18 -7.92 18.04
N TYR A 179 5.17 -7.22 19.16
CA TYR A 179 5.36 -5.78 19.24
C TYR A 179 6.72 -5.35 18.67
N LEU A 180 7.81 -6.00 19.07
CA LEU A 180 9.16 -5.67 18.56
C LEU A 180 9.23 -5.81 17.03
N LYS A 181 8.61 -6.85 16.46
CA LYS A 181 8.51 -7.03 15.00
C LYS A 181 7.67 -5.93 14.35
N ALA A 182 6.52 -5.61 14.93
CA ALA A 182 5.65 -4.54 14.44
C ALA A 182 6.35 -3.16 14.50
N ALA A 183 7.10 -2.87 15.57
CA ALA A 183 7.88 -1.65 15.73
C ALA A 183 9.01 -1.53 14.69
N ALA A 184 9.68 -2.64 14.34
CA ALA A 184 10.67 -2.64 13.27
C ALA A 184 10.05 -2.34 11.89
N ILE A 185 8.88 -2.94 11.60
CA ILE A 185 8.07 -2.65 10.40
C ILE A 185 7.61 -1.18 10.41
N TYR A 186 7.32 -0.63 11.60
CA TYR A 186 6.90 0.75 11.82
C TYR A 186 7.92 1.77 11.31
N GLY A 187 9.20 1.56 11.63
CA GLY A 187 10.30 2.39 11.15
C GLY A 187 10.54 2.26 9.64
N LEU A 188 10.46 1.04 9.11
CA LEU A 188 10.70 0.76 7.68
C LEU A 188 9.70 1.44 6.74
N PHE A 189 8.44 1.57 7.15
CA PHE A 189 7.37 2.17 6.34
C PHE A 189 6.98 3.60 6.74
N GLN A 190 7.84 4.26 7.52
CA GLN A 190 7.65 5.65 7.97
C GLN A 190 6.30 5.87 8.67
N LEU A 191 5.81 4.86 9.39
CA LEU A 191 4.48 4.91 9.99
C LEU A 191 4.39 5.97 11.11
N GLU A 192 5.50 6.25 11.79
CA GLU A 192 5.61 7.35 12.77
C GLU A 192 5.28 8.71 12.13
N GLN A 193 5.90 9.03 10.99
CA GLN A 193 5.66 10.28 10.27
C GLN A 193 4.28 10.29 9.62
N TYR A 194 3.86 9.15 9.06
CA TYR A 194 2.61 9.03 8.33
C TYR A 194 1.37 9.11 9.22
N TYR A 195 1.41 8.48 10.41
CA TYR A 195 0.31 8.47 11.36
C TYR A 195 0.44 9.51 12.48
N ASN A 196 1.61 10.15 12.62
CA ASN A 196 1.95 11.01 13.76
C ASN A 196 1.67 10.28 15.10
N ILE A 197 2.37 9.17 15.31
CA ILE A 197 2.28 8.31 16.51
C ILE A 197 3.68 8.23 17.13
N ASP A 198 3.82 8.64 18.39
CA ASP A 198 5.05 8.46 19.18
C ASP A 198 5.10 7.05 19.78
N LEU A 199 6.04 6.22 19.31
CA LEU A 199 6.22 4.87 19.85
C LEU A 199 6.61 4.86 21.33
N LYS A 200 7.26 5.92 21.84
CA LYS A 200 7.61 6.02 23.27
C LYS A 200 6.36 6.15 24.15
N GLU A 201 5.31 6.77 23.64
CA GLU A 201 4.03 6.85 24.33
C GLU A 201 3.37 5.47 24.40
N ILE A 202 3.41 4.72 23.29
CA ILE A 202 2.94 3.33 23.24
C ILE A 202 3.72 2.43 24.19
N ASP A 203 5.05 2.59 24.26
CA ASP A 203 5.91 1.83 25.18
C ASP A 203 5.51 2.07 26.64
N LYS A 204 5.27 3.33 27.04
CA LYS A 204 4.82 3.68 28.40
C LYS A 204 3.49 3.00 28.73
N ILE A 205 2.50 3.11 27.85
CA ILE A 205 1.18 2.49 28.05
C ILE A 205 1.30 0.98 28.20
N ARG A 206 2.18 0.34 27.41
CA ARG A 206 2.42 -1.11 27.49
C ARG A 206 3.12 -1.52 28.79
N LEU A 207 4.07 -0.72 29.27
CA LEU A 207 4.76 -0.96 30.55
C LEU A 207 3.78 -0.87 31.72
N ASP A 208 2.99 0.20 31.79
CA ASP A 208 1.98 0.39 32.84
C ASP A 208 1.00 -0.80 32.86
N LYS A 209 0.51 -1.23 31.69
CA LYS A 209 -0.42 -2.36 31.58
C LYS A 209 0.19 -3.69 32.05
N ASN A 210 1.49 -3.89 31.88
CA ASN A 210 2.21 -5.08 32.32
C ASN A 210 2.57 -5.03 33.82
N GLU A 211 2.70 -3.83 34.41
CA GLU A 211 2.95 -3.65 35.85
C GLU A 211 1.67 -3.80 36.67
N TYR A 212 0.52 -3.30 36.19
CA TYR A 212 -0.79 -3.46 36.85
C TYR A 212 -1.50 -4.80 36.53
N GLY A 213 -0.94 -5.59 35.60
CA GLY A 213 -1.43 -6.93 35.25
C GLY A 213 -0.75 -8.07 36.03
N LYS A 214 0.11 -7.75 37.00
CA LYS A 214 0.67 -8.66 38.01
C LYS A 214 -0.09 -8.52 39.33
#